data_AF-A0A522P2R7-F1
#
_entry.id   AF-A0A522P2R7-F1
#
_cell.length_a   1.000
_cell.length_b   1.000
_cell.length_c   1.000
_cell.angle_alpha   90.00
_cell.angle_beta   90.00
_cell.angle_gamma   90.00
#
_symmetry.space_group_name_H-M   'P 1'
#
loop_
_entity.id
_entity.type
_entity.pdbx_description
1 polymer ?
#
loop_
_entity_poly.entity_id
_entity_poly.type
_entity_poly.pdbx_seq_one_letter_code
_entity_poly.pdbx_strand_id
1 'polypeptide(L)'
;MATSEKYEMFIAVLTGQSTQREAAERFGVDRSTVVAVCRTAKQGALDALAAAVPGRPGRSREQVELEAAQAEIERLRATVTEQAVSLHLHQGKSRWD
;
A
#
# COMPACT_ATOMS: atom_id res chain seq x y z
N MET A 1 -12.40 -26.28 -18.51
CA MET A 1 -11.28 -25.38 -18.16
C MET A 1 -11.43 -24.89 -16.74
N ALA A 2 -10.38 -25.09 -15.96
CA ALA A 2 -10.22 -24.54 -14.62
C ALA A 2 -10.09 -22.99 -14.67
N THR A 3 -10.34 -22.33 -13.55
CA THR A 3 -10.24 -20.87 -13.43
C THR A 3 -8.82 -20.37 -13.71
N SER A 4 -7.80 -21.09 -13.23
CA SER A 4 -6.39 -20.80 -13.50
C SER A 4 -6.08 -20.82 -15.00
N GLU A 5 -6.55 -21.84 -15.73
CA GLU A 5 -6.34 -21.94 -17.19
C GLU A 5 -7.01 -20.78 -17.94
N LYS A 6 -8.22 -20.38 -17.52
CA LYS A 6 -8.89 -19.20 -18.09
C LYS A 6 -8.11 -17.92 -17.82
N TYR A 7 -7.53 -17.78 -16.64
CA TYR A 7 -6.69 -16.64 -16.28
C TYR A 7 -5.40 -16.60 -17.10
N GLU A 8 -4.69 -17.73 -17.24
CA GLU A 8 -3.49 -17.82 -18.08
C GLU A 8 -3.78 -17.51 -19.54
N MET A 9 -4.87 -18.06 -20.09
CA MET A 9 -5.33 -17.75 -21.44
C MET A 9 -5.63 -16.26 -21.62
N PHE A 10 -6.32 -15.65 -20.65
CA PHE A 10 -6.60 -14.21 -20.66
C PHE A 10 -5.32 -13.38 -20.63
N ILE A 11 -4.36 -13.70 -19.75
CA ILE A 11 -3.08 -12.98 -19.65
C ILE A 11 -2.31 -13.08 -20.96
N ALA A 12 -2.19 -14.27 -21.56
CA ALA A 12 -1.45 -14.45 -22.82
C ALA A 12 -2.03 -13.60 -23.97
N VAL A 13 -3.36 -13.48 -24.05
CA VAL A 13 -4.03 -12.63 -25.05
C VAL A 13 -3.91 -11.15 -24.71
N LEU A 14 -4.09 -10.77 -23.44
CA LEU A 14 -4.04 -9.38 -22.97
C LEU A 14 -2.65 -8.74 -23.19
N THR A 15 -1.58 -9.50 -22.93
CA THR A 15 -0.19 -9.04 -23.10
C THR A 15 0.29 -9.10 -24.54
N GLY A 16 -0.51 -9.65 -25.46
CA GLY A 16 -0.12 -9.86 -26.85
C GLY A 16 0.89 -10.99 -27.06
N GLN A 17 1.16 -11.81 -26.03
CA GLN A 17 2.02 -13.00 -26.15
C GLN A 17 1.39 -14.10 -27.01
N SER A 18 0.07 -14.06 -27.20
CA SER A 18 -0.64 -14.93 -28.14
C SER A 18 -1.82 -14.18 -28.74
N THR A 19 -2.08 -14.40 -30.03
CA THR A 19 -3.34 -14.01 -30.64
C THR A 19 -4.48 -14.88 -30.09
N GLN A 20 -5.73 -14.45 -30.30
CA GLN A 20 -6.90 -15.26 -29.93
C GLN A 20 -6.92 -16.63 -30.63
N ARG A 21 -6.37 -16.71 -31.84
CA ARG A 21 -6.30 -17.96 -32.61
C ARG A 21 -5.26 -18.91 -32.00
N GLU A 22 -4.05 -18.42 -31.74
CA GLU A 22 -2.98 -19.23 -31.12
C GLU A 22 -3.37 -19.68 -29.72
N ALA A 23 -4.07 -18.83 -28.95
CA ALA A 23 -4.62 -19.20 -27.65
C ALA A 23 -5.70 -20.30 -27.79
N ALA A 24 -6.59 -20.20 -28.78
CA ALA A 24 -7.60 -21.22 -29.03
C ALA A 24 -6.96 -22.58 -29.35
N GLU A 25 -5.94 -22.59 -30.23
CA GLU A 25 -5.18 -23.78 -30.59
C GLU A 25 -4.42 -24.36 -29.38
N ARG A 26 -3.71 -23.52 -28.61
CA ARG A 26 -2.93 -23.93 -27.43
C ARG A 26 -3.78 -24.56 -26.33
N PHE A 27 -4.96 -24.01 -26.07
CA PHE A 27 -5.86 -24.48 -25.01
C PHE A 27 -6.89 -25.50 -25.52
N GLY A 28 -6.88 -25.86 -26.81
CA GLY A 28 -7.80 -26.84 -27.39
C GLY A 28 -9.27 -26.40 -27.35
N VAL A 29 -9.53 -25.11 -27.51
CA VAL A 29 -10.89 -24.53 -27.44
C VAL A 29 -11.25 -23.75 -28.71
N ASP A 30 -12.54 -23.47 -28.89
CA ASP A 30 -12.98 -22.59 -29.96
C ASP A 30 -12.61 -21.12 -29.68
N ARG A 31 -12.35 -20.35 -30.74
CA ARG A 31 -12.00 -18.92 -30.62
C ARG A 31 -13.09 -18.11 -29.90
N SER A 32 -14.37 -18.47 -30.04
CA SER A 32 -15.47 -17.82 -29.31
C SER A 32 -15.34 -18.00 -27.80
N THR A 33 -14.79 -19.12 -27.33
CA THR A 33 -14.51 -19.37 -25.90
C THR A 33 -13.42 -18.43 -25.40
N VAL A 34 -12.35 -18.22 -26.18
CA VAL A 34 -11.28 -17.26 -25.86
C VAL A 34 -11.85 -15.84 -25.75
N VAL A 35 -12.68 -15.44 -26.73
CA VAL A 35 -13.34 -14.13 -26.75
C VAL A 35 -14.26 -13.95 -25.54
N ALA A 36 -15.06 -14.97 -25.20
CA ALA A 36 -15.96 -14.94 -24.05
C ALA A 36 -15.19 -14.79 -22.74
N VAL A 37 -14.10 -15.55 -22.54
CA VAL A 37 -13.24 -15.43 -21.35
C VAL A 37 -12.61 -14.04 -21.25
N CYS A 38 -12.05 -13.52 -22.34
CA CYS A 38 -11.45 -12.18 -22.34
C CYS A 38 -12.49 -11.08 -22.03
N ARG A 39 -13.70 -11.21 -22.58
CA ARG A 39 -14.81 -10.29 -22.30
C ARG A 39 -15.20 -10.33 -20.83
N THR A 40 -15.41 -11.52 -20.27
CA THR A 40 -15.80 -11.68 -18.86
C THR A 40 -14.72 -11.17 -17.92
N ALA A 41 -13.44 -11.47 -18.18
CA ALA A 41 -12.33 -10.99 -17.36
C ALA A 41 -12.23 -9.45 -17.39
N LYS A 42 -12.33 -8.85 -18.58
CA LYS A 42 -12.34 -7.39 -18.74
C LYS A 42 -13.53 -6.75 -18.00
N GLN A 43 -14.74 -7.30 -18.16
CA GLN A 43 -15.92 -6.75 -17.50
C GLN A 43 -15.82 -6.85 -15.98
N GLY A 44 -15.41 -8.01 -15.45
CA GLY A 44 -15.23 -8.18 -14.01
C GLY A 44 -14.19 -7.23 -13.41
N ALA A 45 -13.11 -6.94 -14.15
CA ALA A 45 -12.13 -5.93 -13.74
C ALA A 45 -12.73 -4.51 -13.75
N LEU A 46 -13.49 -4.14 -14.79
CA LEU A 46 -14.17 -2.84 -14.86
C LEU A 46 -15.19 -2.66 -13.74
N ASP A 47 -15.99 -3.70 -13.46
CA ASP A 47 -17.00 -3.67 -12.39
C ASP A 47 -16.33 -3.51 -11.02
N ALA A 48 -15.26 -4.26 -10.76
CA ALA A 48 -14.51 -4.16 -9.51
C ALA A 48 -13.85 -2.77 -9.34
N LEU A 49 -13.29 -2.21 -10.41
CA LEU A 49 -12.67 -0.88 -10.37
C LEU A 49 -13.72 0.24 -10.22
N ALA A 50 -14.89 0.10 -10.83
CA ALA A 50 -15.99 1.04 -10.67
C ALA A 50 -16.54 1.03 -9.23
N ALA A 51 -16.55 -0.13 -8.56
CA ALA A 51 -16.96 -0.27 -7.18
C ALA A 51 -15.85 0.10 -6.17
N ALA A 52 -14.60 0.25 -6.60
CA ALA A 52 -13.47 0.52 -5.72
C ALA A 52 -13.53 1.96 -5.16
N VAL A 53 -13.82 2.07 -3.86
CA VAL A 53 -13.68 3.33 -3.13
C VAL A 53 -12.21 3.50 -2.72
N PRO A 54 -11.61 4.70 -2.85
CA PRO A 54 -10.28 4.96 -2.32
C PRO A 54 -10.17 4.49 -0.86
N GLY A 55 -9.10 3.75 -0.55
CA GLY A 55 -8.81 3.33 0.83
C GLY A 55 -8.58 4.52 1.77
N ARG A 56 -8.32 4.24 3.06
CA ARG A 56 -7.95 5.29 4.01
C ARG A 56 -6.75 6.07 3.45
N PRO A 57 -6.82 7.41 3.37
CA PRO A 57 -5.68 8.20 2.94
C PRO A 57 -4.45 7.80 3.76
N GLY A 58 -3.33 7.56 3.05
CA GLY A 58 -2.04 7.43 3.72
C GLY A 58 -1.75 8.69 4.55
N ARG A 59 -0.88 8.57 5.56
CA ARG A 59 -0.47 9.75 6.33
C ARG A 59 0.20 10.75 5.40
N SER A 60 -0.19 12.02 5.47
CA SER A 60 0.49 13.06 4.72
C SER A 60 1.92 13.23 5.26
N ARG A 61 2.82 13.75 4.43
CA ARG A 61 4.18 14.09 4.86
C ARG A 61 4.16 15.01 6.08
N GLU A 62 3.26 16.00 6.09
CA GLU A 62 3.04 16.91 7.22
C GLU A 62 2.63 16.17 8.51
N GLN A 63 1.78 15.14 8.41
CA GLN A 63 1.39 14.34 9.58
C GLN A 63 2.57 13.54 10.14
N VAL A 64 3.41 12.99 9.27
CA VAL A 64 4.62 12.26 9.69
C VAL A 64 5.62 13.21 10.35
N GLU A 65 5.84 14.38 9.75
CA GLU A 65 6.73 15.41 10.30
C GLU A 65 6.22 15.95 11.63
N LEU A 66 4.90 16.15 11.77
CA LEU A 66 4.28 16.57 13.03
C LEU A 66 4.46 15.53 14.14
N GLU A 67 4.21 14.24 13.85
CA GLU A 67 4.40 13.16 14.83
C GLU A 67 5.87 13.08 15.28
N ALA A 68 6.82 13.21 14.36
CA ALA A 68 8.25 13.23 14.69
C ALA A 68 8.63 14.44 15.56
N ALA A 69 8.12 15.63 15.24
CA ALA A 69 8.36 16.83 16.03
C ALA A 69 7.76 16.74 17.43
N GLN A 70 6.55 16.16 17.57
CA GLN A 70 5.92 15.93 18.86
C GLN A 70 6.73 14.96 19.73
N ALA A 71 7.22 13.86 19.16
CA ALA A 71 8.09 12.93 19.87
C ALA A 71 9.39 13.59 20.35
N GLU A 72 9.96 14.48 19.54
CA GLU A 72 11.16 15.22 19.91
C GLU A 72 10.90 16.20 21.06
N ILE A 73 9.79 16.94 20.99
CA ILE A 73 9.38 17.87 22.06
C ILE A 73 9.24 17.12 23.39
N GLU A 74 8.65 15.93 23.39
CA GLU A 74 8.51 15.13 24.61
C GLU A 74 9.86 14.66 25.17
N ARG A 75 10.80 14.21 24.32
CA ARG A 75 12.17 13.90 24.76
C ARG A 75 12.85 15.12 25.37
N LEU A 76 12.80 16.26 24.69
CA LEU A 76 13.44 17.50 25.15
C LEU A 76 12.83 17.98 26.47
N ARG A 77 11.51 17.88 26.64
CA ARG A 77 10.83 18.20 27.90
C ARG A 77 11.33 17.35 29.06
N ALA A 78 11.50 16.05 28.85
CA ALA A 78 12.06 15.15 29.86
C ALA A 78 13.49 15.57 30.24
N THR A 79 14.36 15.78 29.26
CA THR A 79 15.75 16.21 29.50
C THR A 79 15.84 17.55 30.22
N VAL A 80 15.04 18.54 29.82
CA VAL A 80 15.02 19.86 30.48
C VAL A 80 14.56 19.73 31.93
N THR A 81 13.58 18.86 32.20
CA THR A 81 13.11 18.61 33.55
C THR A 81 14.22 18.01 34.43
N GLU A 82 14.95 17.01 33.93
CA GLU A 82 16.08 16.41 34.63
C GLU A 82 17.19 17.42 34.92
N GLN A 83 17.53 18.25 33.92
CA GLN A 83 18.54 19.30 34.06
C GLN A 83 18.13 20.35 35.10
N ALA A 84 16.86 20.78 35.09
CA ALA A 84 16.34 21.75 36.05
C ALA A 84 16.42 21.21 37.49
N VAL A 85 16.09 19.93 37.71
CA VAL A 85 16.24 19.28 39.01
C VAL A 85 17.70 19.23 39.44
N SER A 86 18.61 18.81 38.55
CA SER A 86 20.05 18.77 38.83
C SER A 86 20.59 20.15 39.22
N LEU A 87 20.26 21.19 38.43
CA LEU A 87 20.69 22.56 38.69
C LEU A 87 20.20 23.06 40.05
N HIS A 88 18.93 22.82 40.39
CA HIS A 88 18.36 23.21 41.67
C HIS A 88 19.11 22.55 42.86
N LEU A 89 19.41 21.25 42.75
CA LEU A 89 20.17 20.53 43.77
C LEU A 89 21.61 21.03 43.93
N HIS A 90 22.26 21.42 42.83
CA HIS A 90 23.60 22.01 42.88
C HIS A 90 23.59 23.41 43.49
N GLN A 91 22.67 24.29 43.06
CA GLN A 91 22.56 25.65 43.59
C GLN A 91 22.12 25.68 45.07
N GLY A 92 21.28 24.75 45.50
CA GLY A 92 20.88 24.61 46.91
C GLY A 92 22.05 24.27 47.84
N LYS A 93 23.03 23.49 47.34
CA LYS A 93 24.27 23.16 48.09
C LYS A 93 25.20 24.35 48.24
N SER A 94 25.30 25.22 47.22
CA SER A 94 26.15 26.42 47.26
C SER A 94 25.72 27.52 48.23
N ARG A 95 24.53 27.45 48.85
CA ARG A 95 24.08 28.40 49.89
C ARG A 95 24.49 28.01 51.31
N TRP A 96 25.11 26.84 51.49
CA TRP A 96 25.45 26.27 52.80
C TRP A 96 26.97 26.16 53.06
N ASP A 97 27.82 26.66 52.16
CA ASP A 97 29.24 26.98 52.38
C ASP A 97 29.41 28.52 52.44
#